data_AF-A0A0U9H6E5-F1
#
_entry.id   AF-A0A0U9H6E5-F1
#
_cell.length_a   1.000
_cell.length_b   1.000
_cell.length_c   1.000
_cell.angle_alpha   90.00
_cell.angle_beta   90.00
_cell.angle_gamma   90.00
#
_symmetry.space_group_name_H-M   'P 1'
#
loop_
_entity.id
_entity.type
_entity.pdbx_description
1 polymer ?
#
loop_
_entity_poly.entity_id
_entity_poly.type
_entity_poly.pdbx_seq_one_letter_code
_entity_poly.pdbx_strand_id
1 'polypeptide(L)'
;MFVAYKLLVDKPDKHQIKVGSSLQEAITIIIFADILMSLDNVLAIVAISNGQFLLIMIGIMVSIPIILMASGLIMKAMEQYPSIVYGGTALLAWTAGEMIMKEERVTQLLDILSFPKSIFLLALIFLVLIIGGIRRRNQIT
;
A
#
# COMPACT_ATOMS: atom_id res chain seq x y z
N MET A 1 -4.86 -6.11 -0.61
CA MET A 1 -5.77 -5.96 -1.78
C MET A 1 -6.59 -4.69 -1.75
N PHE A 2 -7.28 -4.38 -0.64
CA PHE A 2 -8.09 -3.16 -0.53
C PHE A 2 -7.29 -1.88 -0.83
N VAL A 3 -6.09 -1.73 -0.26
CA VAL A 3 -5.21 -0.56 -0.50
C VAL A 3 -4.82 -0.43 -1.99
N ALA A 4 -4.51 -1.55 -2.66
CA ALA A 4 -4.20 -1.56 -4.09
C ALA A 4 -5.40 -1.12 -4.94
N TYR A 5 -6.59 -1.66 -4.66
CA TYR A 5 -7.83 -1.26 -5.32
C TYR A 5 -8.14 0.23 -5.08
N LYS A 6 -7.99 0.68 -3.84
CA LYS A 6 -8.22 2.06 -3.42
C LYS A 6 -7.29 3.04 -4.14
N LEU A 7 -6.00 2.72 -4.27
CA LEU A 7 -5.05 3.54 -5.03
C LEU A 7 -5.49 3.75 -6.48
N LEU A 8 -6.11 2.74 -7.11
CA LEU A 8 -6.55 2.83 -8.51
C LEU A 8 -7.84 3.62 -8.68
N VAL A 9 -8.78 3.49 -7.75
CA VAL A 9 -10.14 4.03 -7.89
C VAL A 9 -10.31 5.40 -7.23
N ASP A 10 -9.57 5.68 -6.17
CA ASP A 10 -9.64 6.99 -5.54
C ASP A 10 -8.97 8.02 -6.46
N LYS A 11 -9.70 9.09 -6.76
CA LYS A 11 -9.09 10.28 -7.31
C LYS A 11 -8.35 11.00 -6.18
N PRO A 12 -7.20 11.63 -6.45
CA PRO A 12 -6.74 12.70 -5.59
C PRO A 12 -7.82 13.78 -5.66
N ASP A 13 -8.71 13.79 -4.68
CA ASP A 13 -9.75 14.79 -4.59
C ASP A 13 -9.08 16.17 -4.57
N LYS A 14 -9.52 17.07 -5.44
CA LYS A 14 -9.25 18.52 -5.28
C LYS A 14 -10.01 19.11 -4.09
N HIS A 15 -10.84 18.30 -3.42
CA HIS A 15 -11.18 18.60 -2.05
C HIS A 15 -9.87 18.57 -1.33
N GLN A 16 -9.42 19.76 -0.96
CA GLN A 16 -8.70 19.96 0.28
C GLN A 16 -9.20 18.86 1.20
N ILE A 17 -8.37 17.83 1.41
CA ILE A 17 -8.34 17.21 2.72
C ILE A 17 -8.43 18.45 3.60
N LYS A 18 -9.35 18.52 4.54
CA LYS A 18 -9.01 19.25 5.73
C LYS A 18 -7.77 18.51 6.29
N VAL A 19 -6.60 18.64 5.62
CA VAL A 19 -5.37 19.10 6.22
C VAL A 19 -5.95 20.05 7.22
N GLY A 20 -5.95 19.64 8.48
CA GLY A 20 -6.46 20.52 9.48
C GLY A 20 -5.98 21.91 9.18
N SER A 21 -6.74 22.90 9.56
CA SER A 21 -6.33 24.28 9.40
C SER A 21 -4.91 24.58 9.96
N SER A 22 -4.21 23.60 10.57
CA SER A 22 -2.81 23.57 10.96
C SER A 22 -2.01 22.34 10.42
N LEU A 23 -0.69 22.55 10.22
CA LEU A 23 0.31 21.50 9.96
C LEU A 23 0.27 20.35 10.99
N GLN A 24 -0.13 20.65 12.22
CA GLN A 24 -0.20 19.69 13.32
C GLN A 24 -1.19 18.57 13.02
N GLU A 25 -2.37 18.89 12.47
CA GLU A 25 -3.41 17.90 12.16
C GLU A 25 -2.98 16.97 11.02
N ALA A 26 -2.29 17.51 10.01
CA ALA A 26 -1.75 16.71 8.92
C ALA A 26 -0.66 15.74 9.39
N ILE A 27 0.25 16.21 10.25
CA ILE A 27 1.28 15.36 10.88
C ILE A 27 0.62 14.25 11.71
N THR A 28 -0.42 14.58 12.49
CA THR A 28 -1.16 13.59 13.28
C THR A 28 -1.80 12.52 12.40
N ILE A 29 -2.49 12.91 11.32
CA ILE A 29 -3.12 11.96 10.38
C ILE A 29 -2.06 11.03 9.77
N ILE A 30 -0.90 11.57 9.35
CA ILE A 30 0.18 10.77 8.77
C ILE A 30 0.74 9.78 9.79
N ILE A 31 0.99 10.22 11.03
CA ILE A 31 1.49 9.32 12.10
C ILE A 31 0.48 8.20 12.38
N PHE A 32 -0.81 8.52 12.49
CA PHE A 32 -1.84 7.49 12.71
C PHE A 32 -1.95 6.52 11.54
N ALA A 33 -1.94 7.02 10.30
CA ALA A 33 -1.97 6.18 9.11
C ALA A 33 -0.72 5.28 9.01
N ASP A 34 0.45 5.83 9.33
CA ASP A 34 1.69 5.07 9.36
C ASP A 34 1.61 4.00 10.45
N ILE A 35 1.25 4.29 11.70
CA ILE A 35 1.11 3.27 12.75
C ILE A 35 0.13 2.15 12.38
N LEU A 36 -1.01 2.48 11.77
CA LEU A 36 -2.02 1.47 11.38
C LEU A 36 -1.51 0.52 10.30
N MET A 37 -0.70 1.02 9.36
CA MET A 37 -0.12 0.22 8.27
C MET A 37 1.22 -0.41 8.67
N SER A 38 1.99 0.31 9.47
CA SER A 38 3.37 0.06 9.84
C SER A 38 3.49 -0.65 11.17
N LEU A 39 2.40 -0.98 11.89
CA LEU A 39 2.48 -1.87 13.04
C LEU A 39 3.23 -3.17 12.67
N ASP A 40 2.88 -3.75 11.52
CA ASP A 40 3.57 -4.93 10.98
C ASP A 40 5.02 -4.61 10.54
N ASN A 41 5.27 -3.39 10.02
CA ASN A 41 6.62 -2.94 9.63
C ASN A 41 7.52 -2.67 10.84
N VAL A 42 6.98 -2.12 11.93
CA VAL A 42 7.67 -1.86 13.20
C VAL A 42 7.95 -3.17 13.89
N LEU A 43 6.99 -4.11 13.91
CA LEU A 43 7.21 -5.47 14.41
C LEU A 43 8.31 -6.19 13.63
N ALA A 44 8.40 -6.01 12.31
CA ALA A 44 9.51 -6.52 11.50
C ALA A 44 10.86 -5.87 11.87
N ILE A 45 10.91 -4.55 12.07
CA ILE A 45 12.12 -3.86 12.52
C ILE A 45 12.54 -4.36 13.91
N VAL A 46 11.59 -4.56 14.83
CA VAL A 46 11.82 -5.12 16.18
C VAL A 46 12.36 -6.55 16.10
N ALA A 47 11.82 -7.37 15.19
CA ALA A 47 12.29 -8.73 14.96
C ALA A 47 13.73 -8.76 14.43
N ILE A 48 14.08 -7.85 13.53
CA ILE A 48 15.42 -7.75 12.93
C ILE A 48 16.42 -7.10 13.91
N SER A 49 15.97 -6.19 14.77
CA SER A 49 16.83 -5.45 15.68
C SER A 49 17.29 -6.26 16.90
N ASN A 50 16.89 -7.53 17.03
CA ASN A 50 17.27 -8.42 18.14
C ASN A 50 17.12 -7.78 19.53
N GLY A 51 16.05 -6.98 19.72
CA GLY A 51 15.77 -6.27 20.98
C GLY A 51 16.61 -5.01 21.24
N GLN A 52 17.49 -4.58 20.33
CA GLN A 52 18.22 -3.32 20.46
C GLN A 52 17.32 -2.11 20.17
N PHE A 53 16.78 -1.51 21.22
CA PHE A 53 15.88 -0.34 21.13
C PHE A 53 16.47 0.82 20.30
N LEU A 54 17.79 1.01 20.35
CA LEU A 54 18.48 2.05 19.58
C LEU A 54 18.31 1.89 18.07
N LEU A 55 18.39 0.65 17.55
CA LEU A 55 18.24 0.37 16.11
C LEU A 55 16.81 0.65 15.63
N ILE A 56 15.81 0.31 16.44
CA ILE A 56 14.38 0.57 16.14
C ILE A 56 14.15 2.08 16.06
N MET A 57 14.64 2.83 17.06
CA MET A 57 14.46 4.28 17.15
C MET A 57 15.10 5.01 15.95
N ILE A 58 16.31 4.61 15.56
CA ILE A 58 16.98 5.17 14.38
C ILE A 58 16.21 4.83 13.10
N GLY A 59 15.76 3.58 12.95
CA GLY A 59 14.98 3.14 11.79
C GLY A 59 13.72 3.98 11.57
N ILE A 60 12.95 4.23 12.63
CA ILE A 60 11.74 5.06 12.57
C ILE A 60 12.07 6.53 12.31
N MET A 61 13.06 7.09 13.04
CA MET A 61 13.48 8.49 12.88
C MET A 61 13.93 8.82 11.46
N VAL A 62 14.61 7.90 10.80
CA VAL A 62 15.08 8.09 9.42
C VAL A 62 13.96 7.84 8.41
N SER A 63 13.07 6.87 8.67
CA SER A 63 12.02 6.47 7.71
C SER A 63 10.95 7.54 7.51
N ILE A 64 10.48 8.19 8.59
CA ILE A 64 9.39 9.16 8.52
C ILE A 64 9.74 10.33 7.58
N PRO A 65 10.88 11.05 7.74
CA PRO A 65 11.25 12.13 6.82
C PRO A 65 11.39 11.68 5.38
N ILE A 66 11.98 10.49 5.14
CA ILE A 66 12.15 9.94 3.80
C ILE A 66 10.79 9.70 3.14
N ILE A 67 9.84 9.07 3.84
CA ILE A 67 8.49 8.81 3.33
C ILE A 67 7.76 10.12 3.03
N LEU A 68 7.86 11.12 3.91
CA LEU A 68 7.27 12.44 3.69
C LEU A 68 7.80 13.09 2.41
N MET A 69 9.12 13.09 2.20
CA MET A 69 9.74 13.67 1.00
C MET A 69 9.41 12.86 -0.26
N ALA A 70 9.50 11.54 -0.19
CA ALA A 70 9.26 10.65 -1.32
C ALA A 70 7.79 10.70 -1.78
N SER A 71 6.84 10.74 -0.85
CA SER A 71 5.42 10.81 -1.17
C SER A 71 5.07 12.04 -2.02
N GLY A 72 5.66 13.21 -1.72
CA GLY A 72 5.48 14.42 -2.52
C GLY A 72 6.04 14.30 -3.93
N LEU A 73 7.18 13.63 -4.11
CA LEU A 73 7.76 13.35 -5.43
C LEU A 73 6.89 12.37 -6.23
N ILE A 74 6.45 11.28 -5.60
CA ILE A 74 5.58 10.28 -6.21
C ILE A 74 4.24 10.91 -6.61
N MET A 75 3.67 11.78 -5.76
CA MET A 75 2.43 12.48 -6.03
C MET A 75 2.55 13.37 -7.28
N LYS A 76 3.62 14.18 -7.38
CA LYS A 76 3.89 14.97 -8.59
C LYS A 76 4.06 14.09 -9.83
N ALA A 77 4.73 12.95 -9.69
CA ALA A 77 4.89 12.01 -10.79
C ALA A 77 3.55 11.40 -11.23
N MET A 78 2.65 11.07 -10.29
CA MET A 78 1.31 10.55 -10.59
C MET A 78 0.41 11.60 -11.28
N GLU A 79 0.56 12.88 -10.95
CA GLU A 79 -0.13 13.99 -11.63
C GLU A 79 0.35 14.14 -13.08
N GLN A 80 1.67 14.06 -13.30
CA GLN A 80 2.25 14.18 -14.63
C GLN A 80 2.06 12.93 -15.50
N TYR A 81 2.10 11.74 -14.88
CA TYR A 81 2.00 10.44 -15.54
C TYR A 81 0.95 9.54 -14.85
N PRO A 82 -0.33 9.64 -15.25
CA PRO A 82 -1.41 8.84 -14.65
C PRO A 82 -1.26 7.31 -14.78
N SER A 83 -0.39 6.85 -15.68
CA SER A 83 -0.01 5.44 -15.85
C SER A 83 0.73 4.89 -14.62
N ILE A 84 1.44 5.73 -13.86
CA ILE A 84 2.15 5.34 -12.63
C ILE A 84 1.18 4.73 -11.61
N VAL A 85 -0.06 5.22 -11.55
CA VAL A 85 -1.10 4.69 -10.65
C VAL A 85 -1.41 3.22 -10.95
N TYR A 86 -1.41 2.82 -12.23
CA TYR A 86 -1.63 1.43 -12.61
C TYR A 86 -0.43 0.55 -12.21
N GLY A 87 0.80 1.06 -12.40
CA GLY A 87 2.02 0.38 -11.96
C GLY A 87 2.08 0.20 -10.44
N GLY A 88 1.81 1.27 -9.69
CA GLY A 88 1.74 1.23 -8.22
C GLY A 88 0.64 0.30 -7.72
N THR A 89 -0.52 0.29 -8.38
CA THR A 89 -1.60 -0.65 -8.06
C THR A 89 -1.18 -2.11 -8.29
N ALA A 90 -0.54 -2.39 -9.42
CA ALA A 90 -0.07 -3.74 -9.73
C ALA A 90 0.97 -4.21 -8.70
N LEU A 91 1.91 -3.33 -8.32
CA LEU A 91 2.90 -3.61 -7.29
C LEU A 91 2.26 -3.89 -5.92
N LEU A 92 1.31 -3.05 -5.48
CA LEU A 92 0.60 -3.25 -4.21
C LEU A 92 -0.31 -4.49 -4.23
N ALA A 93 -0.88 -4.84 -5.39
CA ALA A 93 -1.65 -6.07 -5.54
C ALA A 93 -0.75 -7.30 -5.51
N TRP A 94 0.45 -7.23 -6.09
CA TRP A 94 1.47 -8.27 -6.00
C TRP A 94 1.90 -8.52 -4.56
N THR A 95 2.32 -7.47 -3.84
CA THR A 95 2.79 -7.62 -2.46
C THR A 95 1.68 -8.15 -1.54
N ALA A 96 0.45 -7.64 -1.68
CA ALA A 96 -0.68 -8.18 -0.95
C ALA A 96 -1.01 -9.63 -1.33
N GLY A 97 -0.88 -9.99 -2.61
CA GLY A 97 -1.03 -11.37 -3.08
C GLY A 97 0.02 -12.30 -2.47
N GLU A 98 1.28 -11.88 -2.41
CA GLU A 98 2.33 -12.64 -1.73
C GLU A 98 2.07 -12.78 -0.24
N MET A 99 1.57 -11.74 0.44
CA MET A 99 1.18 -11.86 1.85
C MET A 99 0.06 -12.89 2.04
N ILE A 100 -0.92 -12.93 1.14
CA ILE A 100 -1.97 -13.96 1.15
C ILE A 100 -1.37 -15.35 0.88
N MET A 101 -0.38 -15.47 -0.01
CA MET A 101 0.29 -16.75 -0.31
C MET A 101 1.16 -17.26 0.85
N LYS A 102 1.53 -16.41 1.82
CA LYS A 102 2.24 -16.82 3.04
C LYS A 102 1.32 -17.46 4.08
N GLU A 103 -0.01 -17.33 3.93
CA GLU A 103 -0.97 -17.98 4.82
C GLU A 103 -1.10 -19.47 4.49
N GLU A 104 -0.75 -20.32 5.46
CA GLU A 104 -0.78 -21.78 5.31
C GLU A 104 -2.16 -22.30 4.93
N ARG A 105 -3.23 -21.71 5.48
CA ARG A 105 -4.61 -22.11 5.17
C ARG A 105 -4.96 -21.89 3.69
N VAL A 106 -4.45 -20.80 3.09
CA VAL A 106 -4.72 -20.48 1.69
C VAL A 106 -3.96 -21.41 0.77
N THR A 107 -2.69 -21.68 1.09
CA THR A 107 -1.86 -22.59 0.29
C THR A 107 -2.36 -24.03 0.34
N GLN A 108 -2.80 -24.52 1.52
CA GLN A 108 -3.41 -25.83 1.67
C GLN A 108 -4.70 -25.97 0.84
N LEU A 109 -5.57 -24.95 0.86
CA LEU A 109 -6.81 -24.98 0.08
C LEU A 109 -6.54 -25.01 -1.43
N LEU A 110 -5.56 -24.23 -1.90
CA LEU A 110 -5.11 -24.24 -3.30
C LEU A 110 -4.54 -25.60 -3.70
N ASP A 111 -3.74 -26.22 -2.84
CA ASP A 111 -3.14 -27.53 -3.09
C ASP A 111 -4.20 -28.64 -3.14
N ILE A 112 -5.23 -28.60 -2.27
CA ILE A 112 -6.38 -29.53 -2.32
C ILE A 112 -7.16 -29.39 -3.64
N LEU A 113 -7.36 -28.17 -4.12
CA LEU A 113 -8.02 -27.89 -5.38
C LEU A 113 -7.10 -28.14 -6.60
N SER A 114 -5.85 -28.58 -6.38
CA SER A 114 -4.80 -28.71 -7.41
C SER A 114 -4.62 -27.43 -8.24
N PHE A 115 -4.88 -26.28 -7.62
CA PHE A 115 -4.88 -24.99 -8.30
C PHE A 115 -3.50 -24.34 -8.18
N PRO A 116 -2.83 -24.01 -9.29
CA PRO A 116 -1.48 -23.46 -9.26
C PRO A 116 -1.46 -22.07 -8.61
N LYS A 117 -0.63 -21.93 -7.57
CA LYS A 117 -0.48 -20.71 -6.75
C LYS A 117 -0.16 -19.46 -7.59
N SER A 118 0.69 -19.61 -8.61
CA SER A 118 1.05 -18.51 -9.52
C SER A 118 -0.14 -17.99 -10.33
N ILE A 119 -1.03 -18.89 -10.78
CA ILE A 119 -2.23 -18.49 -11.54
C ILE A 119 -3.20 -17.76 -10.61
N PHE A 120 -3.36 -18.24 -9.37
CA PHE A 120 -4.21 -17.57 -8.40
C PHE A 120 -3.71 -16.16 -8.06
N LEU A 121 -2.40 -16.00 -7.86
CA LEU A 121 -1.78 -14.69 -7.63
C LEU A 121 -1.98 -13.75 -8.83
N LEU A 122 -1.70 -14.22 -10.06
CA LEU A 122 -1.93 -13.43 -11.26
C LEU A 122 -3.40 -13.05 -11.41
N ALA A 123 -4.32 -14.01 -11.20
CA ALA A 123 -5.76 -13.77 -11.27
C ALA A 123 -6.19 -12.68 -10.28
N LEU A 124 -5.65 -12.70 -9.06
CA LEU A 124 -5.90 -11.68 -8.05
C LEU A 124 -5.41 -10.28 -8.46
N ILE A 125 -4.22 -10.18 -9.05
CA ILE A 125 -3.70 -8.90 -9.57
C ILE A 125 -4.56 -8.40 -10.73
N PHE A 126 -4.85 -9.25 -11.71
CA PHE A 126 -5.69 -8.90 -12.85
C PHE A 126 -7.10 -8.51 -12.40
N LEU A 127 -7.67 -9.20 -11.41
CA LEU A 127 -8.97 -8.86 -10.84
C LEU A 127 -8.98 -7.43 -10.28
N VAL A 128 -7.96 -7.06 -9.50
CA VAL A 128 -7.83 -5.70 -8.94
C VAL A 128 -7.66 -4.66 -10.05
N LEU A 129 -6.83 -4.93 -11.06
CA LEU A 129 -6.59 -4.01 -12.17
C LEU A 129 -7.83 -3.84 -13.07
N ILE A 130 -8.55 -4.92 -13.36
CA ILE A 130 -9.75 -4.90 -14.20
C ILE A 130 -10.89 -4.19 -13.46
N ILE A 131 -11.22 -4.63 -12.23
CA ILE A 131 -12.30 -4.02 -11.46
C ILE A 131 -11.98 -2.56 -11.17
N GLY A 132 -10.76 -2.26 -10.70
CA GLY A 132 -10.34 -0.90 -10.41
C GLY A 132 -10.25 -0.04 -11.67
N GLY A 133 -9.79 -0.59 -12.80
CA GLY A 133 -9.73 0.11 -14.08
C GLY A 133 -11.10 0.44 -14.66
N ILE A 134 -12.05 -0.50 -14.64
CA ILE A 134 -13.44 -0.26 -15.07
C ILE A 134 -14.09 0.81 -14.18
N ARG A 135 -13.92 0.69 -12.85
CA ARG A 135 -14.48 1.64 -11.89
C ARG A 135 -13.88 3.03 -12.08
N ARG A 136 -12.57 3.14 -12.30
CA ARG A 136 -11.87 4.40 -12.59
C ARG A 136 -12.36 5.02 -13.90
N ARG A 137 -12.55 4.22 -14.96
CA ARG A 137 -13.04 4.70 -16.26
C ARG A 137 -14.47 5.26 -16.16
N ASN A 138 -15.35 4.58 -15.44
CA ASN A 138 -16.74 5.02 -15.23
C ASN A 138 -16.87 6.27 -14.36
N GLN A 139 -15.80 6.70 -13.68
CA GLN A 139 -15.77 7.98 -12.98
C GLN A 139 -15.18 9.13 -13.81
N ILE A 140 -14.56 8.82 -14.95
CA ILE A 140 -13.99 9.83 -15.87
C ILE A 140 -15.01 10.23 -16.95
N THR A 141 -16.05 9.42 -17.16
CA THR A 141 -17.21 9.73 -18.01
C THR A 141 -18.31 10.37 -17.17
#